data_AF-A0A7Y2E491-F1
#
_entry.id   AF-A0A7Y2E491-F1
#
_cell.length_a   1.000
_cell.length_b   1.000
_cell.length_c   1.000
_cell.angle_alpha   90.00
_cell.angle_beta   90.00
_cell.angle_gamma   90.00
#
_symmetry.space_group_name_H-M   'P 1'
#
loop_
_entity.id
_entity.type
_entity.pdbx_description
1 polymer ?
#
loop_
_entity_poly.entity_id
_entity_poly.type
_entity_poly.pdbx_seq_one_letter_code
_entity_poly.pdbx_strand_id
1 'polypeptide(L)'
;IESILIANLAASATSLLLLLPSAAGQIGGGVDRAVWKQLLVFGLPFVPGGLGYALVERLNIFFLERIPPERVIELYGADVGGADLAARAAELGPYVYTEYVVGAYGGIIKLAVLMALVVQMFRYAWQPFFLQHQNDEDARPLFARVFSLLTLALLTVFLGVSFFAAEIVSFPIPGVGPLIQPRYWLGLPVIPVVLAGFVFQGWYYHISAAAYLSNTTKYFVHATMTGSAAALLLNVLFVPRLGMMAAAAATAVSYAVMTITLYALTRRAYAMPIRFGRVAAAVAAACAVFAVWSVFPTVRTLWAETLLIAGFVVVSARILDVRIGSAVRLLLPGGRDGPP
;
A
#
# COMPACT_ATOMS: atom_id res chain seq x y z
N ILE A 1 4.92 -20.55 -17.37
CA ILE A 1 5.21 -20.51 -15.90
C ILE A 1 6.68 -20.82 -15.64
N GLU A 2 7.23 -21.88 -16.25
CA GLU A 2 8.66 -22.25 -16.14
C GLU A 2 9.62 -21.11 -16.47
N SER A 3 9.38 -20.35 -17.54
CA SER A 3 10.24 -19.21 -17.91
C SER A 3 10.27 -18.11 -16.84
N ILE A 4 9.17 -17.90 -16.10
CA ILE A 4 9.11 -16.93 -15.00
C ILE A 4 9.94 -17.43 -13.82
N LEU A 5 9.88 -18.73 -13.51
CA LEU A 5 10.67 -19.35 -12.45
C LEU A 5 12.17 -19.29 -12.77
N ILE A 6 12.56 -19.64 -14.01
CA ILE A 6 13.94 -19.56 -14.47
C ILE A 6 14.44 -18.11 -14.43
N ALA A 7 13.63 -17.14 -14.89
CA ALA A 7 13.99 -15.74 -14.83
C ALA A 7 14.22 -15.24 -13.38
N ASN A 8 13.33 -15.61 -12.45
CA ASN A 8 13.47 -15.25 -11.03
C ASN A 8 14.68 -15.91 -10.37
N LEU A 9 14.95 -17.19 -10.70
CA LEU A 9 16.12 -17.91 -10.21
C LEU A 9 17.40 -17.27 -10.75
N ALA A 10 17.45 -16.97 -12.04
CA ALA A 10 18.58 -16.30 -12.68
C ALA A 10 18.83 -14.92 -12.05
N ALA A 11 17.79 -14.09 -11.88
CA ALA A 11 17.91 -12.78 -11.23
C ALA A 11 18.43 -12.88 -9.78
N SER A 12 17.96 -13.87 -9.02
CA SER A 12 18.42 -14.12 -7.65
C SER A 12 19.88 -14.59 -7.63
N ALA A 13 20.26 -15.49 -8.54
CA ALA A 13 21.63 -15.96 -8.68
C ALA A 13 22.58 -14.82 -9.10
N THR A 14 22.18 -13.98 -10.06
CA THR A 14 22.96 -12.80 -10.46
C THR A 14 23.14 -11.84 -9.29
N SER A 15 22.08 -11.57 -8.52
CA SER A 15 22.17 -10.71 -7.33
C SER A 15 23.14 -11.28 -6.29
N LEU A 16 23.06 -12.59 -6.03
CA LEU A 16 23.99 -13.27 -5.11
C LEU A 16 25.43 -13.18 -5.60
N LEU A 17 25.68 -13.43 -6.88
CA LEU A 17 27.01 -13.37 -7.49
C LEU A 17 27.60 -11.95 -7.45
N LEU A 18 26.77 -10.93 -7.67
CA LEU A 18 27.21 -9.52 -7.60
C LEU A 18 27.51 -9.07 -6.17
N LEU A 19 26.78 -9.59 -5.17
CA LEU A 19 26.99 -9.26 -3.75
C LEU A 19 28.12 -10.09 -3.12
N LEU A 20 28.41 -11.27 -3.66
CA LEU A 20 29.40 -12.21 -3.12
C LEU A 20 30.77 -11.56 -2.85
N PRO A 21 31.35 -10.72 -3.74
CA PRO A 21 32.66 -10.10 -3.49
C PRO A 21 32.64 -9.17 -2.27
N SER A 22 31.54 -8.44 -2.06
CA SER A 22 31.38 -7.54 -0.91
C SER A 22 31.11 -8.29 0.40
N ALA A 23 30.40 -9.42 0.33
CA ALA A 23 30.01 -10.22 1.48
C ALA A 23 31.10 -11.21 1.91
N ALA A 24 31.83 -11.82 0.96
CA ALA A 24 32.81 -12.88 1.23
C ALA A 24 33.93 -12.42 2.17
N GLY A 25 34.37 -11.17 2.07
CA GLY A 25 35.36 -10.59 2.99
C GLY A 25 34.85 -10.30 4.40
N GLN A 26 33.53 -10.31 4.61
CA GLN A 26 32.88 -10.04 5.90
C GLN A 26 32.36 -11.32 6.59
N ILE A 27 32.30 -12.44 5.87
CA ILE A 27 31.87 -13.73 6.42
C ILE A 27 33.04 -14.36 7.18
N GLY A 28 33.06 -14.14 8.49
CA GLY A 28 33.97 -14.85 9.40
C GLY A 28 33.56 -16.33 9.54
N GLY A 29 34.54 -17.22 9.63
CA GLY A 29 34.29 -18.63 9.95
C GLY A 29 33.88 -18.81 11.40
N GLY A 30 32.74 -19.48 11.63
CA GLY A 30 32.25 -19.84 12.97
C GLY A 30 30.84 -19.34 13.25
N VAL A 31 29.99 -20.21 13.80
CA VAL A 31 28.65 -19.84 14.28
C VAL A 31 28.73 -19.65 15.79
N ASP A 32 28.68 -18.40 16.25
CA ASP A 32 28.55 -18.12 17.68
C ASP A 32 27.14 -18.49 18.13
N ARG A 33 27.03 -19.60 18.88
CA ARG A 33 25.75 -20.09 19.40
C ARG A 33 25.08 -19.11 20.37
N ALA A 34 25.83 -18.30 21.10
CA ALA A 34 25.29 -17.30 22.01
C ALA A 34 24.65 -16.14 21.24
N VAL A 35 25.34 -15.61 20.24
CA VAL A 35 24.80 -14.59 19.33
C VAL A 35 23.59 -15.13 18.56
N TRP A 36 23.67 -16.35 18.04
CA TRP A 36 22.56 -16.97 17.30
C TRP A 36 21.30 -17.12 18.15
N LYS A 37 21.44 -17.51 19.43
CA LYS A 37 20.33 -17.56 20.39
C LYS A 37 19.74 -16.18 20.65
N GLN A 38 20.56 -15.14 20.82
CA GLN A 38 20.09 -13.77 21.00
C GLN A 38 19.31 -13.28 19.78
N LEU A 39 19.82 -13.53 18.58
CA LEU A 39 19.14 -13.17 17.32
C LEU A 39 17.79 -13.87 17.17
N LEU A 40 17.70 -15.16 17.52
CA LEU A 40 16.43 -15.88 17.49
C LEU A 40 15.44 -15.36 18.53
N VAL A 41 15.86 -15.15 19.77
CA VAL A 41 14.98 -14.62 20.83
C VAL A 41 14.45 -13.23 20.47
N PHE A 42 15.28 -12.42 19.80
CA PHE A 42 14.88 -11.12 19.29
C PHE A 42 13.96 -11.22 18.06
N GLY A 43 14.27 -12.08 17.09
CA GLY A 43 13.58 -12.17 15.80
C GLY A 43 12.29 -12.97 15.81
N LEU A 44 12.22 -14.05 16.59
CA LEU A 44 11.08 -14.98 16.62
C LEU A 44 9.74 -14.29 16.99
N PRO A 45 9.69 -13.33 17.94
CA PRO A 45 8.48 -12.57 18.22
C PRO A 45 7.93 -11.76 17.03
N PHE A 46 8.75 -11.43 16.03
CA PHE A 46 8.31 -10.72 14.83
C PHE A 46 7.70 -11.66 13.78
N VAL A 47 7.96 -12.97 13.84
CA VAL A 47 7.49 -13.94 12.86
C VAL A 47 5.95 -13.98 12.77
N PRO A 48 5.18 -14.06 13.87
CA PRO A 48 3.72 -14.00 13.79
C PRO A 48 3.20 -12.70 13.15
N GLY A 49 3.87 -11.58 13.42
CA GLY A 49 3.55 -10.29 12.79
C GLY A 49 3.82 -10.30 11.28
N GLY A 50 4.95 -10.87 10.84
CA GLY A 50 5.27 -11.02 9.42
C GLY A 50 4.29 -11.96 8.69
N LEU A 51 3.96 -13.11 9.31
CA LEU A 51 3.00 -14.07 8.76
C LEU A 51 1.60 -13.48 8.66
N GLY A 52 1.12 -12.76 9.69
CA GLY A 52 -0.19 -12.13 9.63
C GLY A 52 -0.26 -11.05 8.53
N TYR A 53 0.82 -10.30 8.31
CA TYR A 53 0.88 -9.32 7.24
C TYR A 53 0.87 -10.00 5.85
N ALA A 54 1.67 -11.07 5.66
CA ALA A 54 1.65 -11.87 4.44
C ALA A 54 0.27 -12.51 4.18
N LEU A 55 -0.42 -12.92 5.24
CA LEU A 55 -1.78 -13.46 5.17
C LEU A 55 -2.76 -12.41 4.66
N VAL A 56 -2.73 -11.18 5.21
CA VAL A 56 -3.58 -10.06 4.74
C VAL A 56 -3.42 -9.82 3.24
N GLU A 57 -2.19 -9.87 2.72
CA GLU A 57 -1.93 -9.62 1.29
C GLU A 57 -2.37 -10.78 0.38
N ARG A 58 -2.24 -12.03 0.85
CA ARG A 58 -2.46 -13.22 0.00
C ARG A 58 -3.85 -13.82 0.11
N LEU A 59 -4.57 -13.61 1.22
CA LEU A 59 -5.91 -14.18 1.42
C LEU A 59 -6.88 -13.80 0.30
N ASN A 60 -6.83 -12.58 -0.20
CA ASN A 60 -7.85 -12.10 -1.13
C ASN A 60 -7.82 -12.84 -2.47
N ILE A 61 -6.63 -13.11 -3.00
CA ILE A 61 -6.46 -13.88 -4.25
C ILE A 61 -6.96 -15.31 -4.06
N PHE A 62 -6.62 -15.92 -2.93
CA PHE A 62 -7.06 -17.28 -2.58
C PHE A 62 -8.59 -17.42 -2.51
N PHE A 63 -9.29 -16.41 -1.99
CA PHE A 63 -10.76 -16.41 -1.99
C PHE A 63 -11.36 -16.08 -3.36
N LEU A 64 -10.71 -15.21 -4.16
CA LEU A 64 -11.13 -14.93 -5.53
C LEU A 64 -11.05 -16.18 -6.42
N GLU A 65 -10.00 -16.99 -6.28
CA GLU A 65 -9.81 -18.26 -7.01
C GLU A 65 -10.91 -19.30 -6.70
N ARG A 66 -11.63 -19.13 -5.60
CA ARG A 66 -12.68 -20.05 -5.14
C ARG A 66 -14.09 -19.58 -5.46
N ILE A 67 -14.23 -18.46 -6.15
CA ILE A 67 -15.56 -18.01 -6.58
C ILE A 67 -16.08 -18.98 -7.65
N PRO A 68 -17.29 -19.54 -7.46
CA PRO A 68 -17.91 -20.39 -8.47
C PRO A 68 -18.06 -19.63 -9.79
N PRO A 69 -17.80 -20.26 -10.95
CA PRO A 69 -17.89 -19.58 -12.24
C PRO A 69 -19.23 -18.92 -12.52
N GLU A 70 -20.32 -19.53 -12.07
CA GLU A 70 -21.68 -19.00 -12.23
C GLU A 70 -21.81 -17.65 -11.52
N ARG A 71 -21.20 -17.53 -10.33
CA ARG A 71 -21.18 -16.30 -9.56
C ARG A 71 -20.27 -15.24 -10.20
N VAL A 72 -19.18 -15.66 -10.84
CA VAL A 72 -18.34 -14.74 -11.62
C VAL A 72 -19.14 -14.13 -12.77
N ILE A 73 -19.85 -14.95 -13.54
CA ILE A 73 -20.70 -14.51 -14.64
C ILE A 73 -21.81 -13.58 -14.13
N GLU A 74 -22.43 -13.90 -13.00
CA GLU A 74 -23.46 -13.03 -12.39
C GLU A 74 -22.90 -11.66 -11.98
N LEU A 75 -21.68 -11.62 -11.43
CA LEU A 75 -21.08 -10.39 -10.91
C LEU A 75 -20.52 -9.47 -11.98
N TYR A 76 -19.97 -10.03 -13.06
CA TYR A 76 -19.23 -9.26 -14.05
C TYR A 76 -19.83 -9.30 -15.45
N GLY A 77 -20.78 -10.19 -15.72
CA GLY A 77 -21.41 -10.41 -17.03
C GLY A 77 -20.97 -11.70 -17.71
N ALA A 78 -21.73 -12.10 -18.74
CA ALA A 78 -21.40 -13.28 -19.57
C ALA A 78 -20.39 -12.96 -20.69
N ASP A 79 -20.18 -11.68 -20.99
CA ASP A 79 -19.24 -11.14 -21.98
C ASP A 79 -17.87 -10.78 -21.37
N VAL A 80 -17.67 -11.12 -20.10
CA VAL A 80 -16.43 -10.90 -19.35
C VAL A 80 -15.24 -11.46 -20.10
N GLY A 81 -14.26 -10.61 -20.40
CA GLY A 81 -13.06 -10.97 -21.14
C GLY A 81 -13.22 -11.15 -22.66
N GLY A 82 -14.42 -10.95 -23.21
CA GLY A 82 -14.72 -10.92 -24.64
C GLY A 82 -15.05 -12.27 -25.28
N ALA A 83 -15.36 -12.26 -26.58
CA ALA A 83 -15.79 -13.44 -27.34
C ALA A 83 -14.76 -14.59 -27.31
N ASP A 84 -13.47 -14.27 -27.28
CA ASP A 84 -12.38 -15.25 -27.19
C ASP A 84 -12.41 -16.02 -25.86
N LEU A 85 -12.81 -15.36 -24.76
CA LEU A 85 -12.91 -16.02 -23.46
C LEU A 85 -14.12 -16.96 -23.43
N ALA A 86 -15.24 -16.56 -24.02
CA ALA A 86 -16.42 -17.41 -24.15
C ALA A 86 -16.14 -18.67 -24.98
N ALA A 87 -15.38 -18.54 -26.08
CA ALA A 87 -14.92 -19.69 -26.87
C ALA A 87 -14.03 -20.63 -26.04
N ARG A 88 -13.07 -20.07 -25.29
CA ARG A 88 -12.21 -20.86 -24.38
C ARG A 88 -13.00 -21.54 -23.27
N ALA A 89 -14.02 -20.88 -22.72
CA ALA A 89 -14.87 -21.46 -21.69
C ALA A 89 -15.73 -22.62 -22.24
N ALA A 90 -16.09 -22.59 -23.53
CA ALA A 90 -16.78 -23.71 -24.17
C ALA A 90 -15.87 -24.94 -24.35
N GLU A 91 -14.57 -24.74 -24.60
CA GLU A 91 -13.58 -25.82 -24.78
C GLU A 91 -13.05 -26.39 -23.45
N LEU A 92 -12.71 -25.51 -22.51
CA LEU A 92 -12.00 -25.87 -21.28
C LEU A 92 -12.96 -25.97 -20.08
N GLY A 93 -14.11 -25.30 -20.13
CA GLY A 93 -15.08 -25.25 -19.04
C GLY A 93 -15.17 -23.87 -18.37
N PRO A 94 -16.16 -23.67 -17.47
CA PRO A 94 -16.50 -22.34 -16.97
C PRO A 94 -15.48 -21.76 -15.99
N TYR A 95 -14.57 -22.55 -15.42
CA TYR A 95 -13.52 -22.07 -14.50
C TYR A 95 -12.58 -21.02 -15.11
N VAL A 96 -12.51 -20.94 -16.44
CA VAL A 96 -11.75 -19.93 -17.19
C VAL A 96 -12.19 -18.51 -16.81
N TYR A 97 -13.47 -18.29 -16.47
CA TYR A 97 -13.95 -16.98 -16.00
C TYR A 97 -13.34 -16.60 -14.65
N THR A 98 -13.26 -17.55 -13.72
CA THR A 98 -12.66 -17.34 -12.39
C THR A 98 -11.17 -17.02 -12.53
N GLU A 99 -10.43 -17.79 -13.33
CA GLU A 99 -9.01 -17.54 -13.61
C GLU A 99 -8.78 -16.16 -14.23
N TYR A 100 -9.64 -15.77 -15.18
CA TYR A 100 -9.57 -14.46 -15.81
C TYR A 100 -9.78 -13.32 -14.80
N VAL A 101 -10.77 -13.42 -13.89
CA VAL A 101 -11.01 -12.39 -12.86
C VAL A 101 -9.84 -12.29 -11.89
N VAL A 102 -9.25 -13.42 -11.50
CA VAL A 102 -8.02 -13.44 -10.69
C VAL A 102 -6.86 -12.77 -11.42
N GLY A 103 -6.71 -13.04 -12.72
CA GLY A 103 -5.74 -12.39 -13.59
C GLY A 103 -5.96 -10.88 -13.74
N ALA A 104 -7.20 -10.45 -13.91
CA ALA A 104 -7.58 -9.03 -13.99
C ALA A 104 -7.28 -8.30 -12.67
N TYR A 105 -7.67 -8.90 -11.54
CA TYR A 105 -7.34 -8.39 -10.22
C TYR A 105 -5.82 -8.30 -10.01
N GLY A 106 -5.09 -9.40 -10.21
CA GLY A 106 -3.64 -9.47 -10.04
C GLY A 106 -2.87 -8.54 -10.98
N GLY A 107 -3.39 -8.29 -12.17
CA GLY A 107 -2.85 -7.32 -13.12
C GLY A 107 -3.08 -5.88 -12.65
N ILE A 108 -4.30 -5.53 -12.26
CA ILE A 108 -4.66 -4.15 -11.93
C ILE A 108 -4.07 -3.68 -10.61
N ILE A 109 -3.98 -4.55 -9.59
CA ILE A 109 -3.41 -4.16 -8.30
C ILE A 109 -1.92 -3.81 -8.39
N LYS A 110 -1.23 -4.19 -9.48
CA LYS A 110 0.16 -3.77 -9.73
C LYS A 110 0.28 -2.27 -9.93
N LEU A 111 -0.78 -1.57 -10.34
CA LEU A 111 -0.77 -0.11 -10.41
C LEU A 111 -0.63 0.53 -9.04
N ALA A 112 -1.10 -0.15 -7.99
CA ALA A 112 -0.92 0.28 -6.62
C ALA A 112 0.54 0.16 -6.13
N VAL A 113 1.44 -0.47 -6.90
CA VAL A 113 2.89 -0.50 -6.59
C VAL A 113 3.45 0.91 -6.48
N LEU A 114 2.94 1.88 -7.26
CA LEU A 114 3.37 3.27 -7.14
C LEU A 114 3.20 3.81 -5.70
N MET A 115 2.05 3.53 -5.11
CA MET A 115 1.75 3.91 -3.73
C MET A 115 2.54 3.06 -2.72
N ALA A 116 2.66 1.75 -2.98
CA ALA A 116 3.45 0.85 -2.15
C ALA A 116 4.92 1.31 -2.06
N LEU A 117 5.51 1.78 -3.17
CA LEU A 117 6.86 2.34 -3.21
C LEU A 117 6.99 3.59 -2.35
N VAL A 118 6.02 4.51 -2.41
CA VAL A 118 6.02 5.72 -1.55
C VAL A 118 5.97 5.34 -0.07
N VAL A 119 5.07 4.42 0.29
CA VAL A 119 4.96 3.90 1.66
C VAL A 119 6.26 3.21 2.09
N GLN A 120 6.89 2.46 1.20
CA GLN A 120 8.12 1.72 1.46
C GLN A 120 9.33 2.64 1.64
N MET A 121 9.48 3.66 0.80
CA MET A 121 10.49 4.69 0.93
C MET A 121 10.34 5.43 2.26
N PHE A 122 9.09 5.82 2.60
CA PHE A 122 8.82 6.42 3.90
C PHE A 122 9.22 5.49 5.04
N ARG A 123 8.83 4.20 5.02
CA ARG A 123 9.19 3.23 6.07
C ARG A 123 10.70 3.17 6.30
N TYR A 124 11.48 3.11 5.22
CA TYR A 124 12.95 3.03 5.31
C TYR A 124 13.61 4.32 5.78
N ALA A 125 13.06 5.49 5.42
CA ALA A 125 13.55 6.77 5.91
C ALA A 125 13.10 7.06 7.35
N TRP A 126 11.90 6.63 7.71
CA TRP A 126 11.25 6.94 8.98
C TRP A 126 11.97 6.31 10.17
N GLN A 127 12.37 5.04 10.04
CA GLN A 127 13.05 4.33 11.12
C GLN A 127 14.34 5.01 11.62
N PRO A 128 15.33 5.32 10.76
CA PRO A 128 16.50 6.06 11.19
C PRO A 128 16.14 7.49 11.63
N PHE A 129 15.18 8.15 10.98
CA PHE A 129 14.77 9.51 11.32
C PHE A 129 14.27 9.63 12.76
N PHE A 130 13.30 8.79 13.17
CA PHE A 130 12.75 8.89 14.52
C PHE A 130 13.75 8.45 15.59
N LEU A 131 14.67 7.54 15.28
CA LEU A 131 15.74 7.12 16.20
C LEU A 131 16.77 8.22 16.42
N GLN A 132 17.09 9.00 15.39
CA GLN A 132 18.01 10.15 15.51
C GLN A 132 17.40 11.28 16.36
N HIS A 133 16.10 11.55 16.19
CA HIS A 133 15.41 12.65 16.84
C HIS A 133 14.65 12.22 18.11
N GLN A 134 14.91 11.02 18.64
CA GLN A 134 14.14 10.48 19.77
C GLN A 134 14.36 11.23 21.09
N ASN A 135 15.53 11.86 21.24
CA ASN A 135 15.95 12.58 22.44
C ASN A 135 15.73 14.10 22.31
N ASP A 136 15.21 14.57 21.18
CA ASP A 136 14.94 15.98 20.97
C ASP A 136 13.78 16.43 21.87
N GLU A 137 13.88 17.63 22.44
CA GLU A 137 12.83 18.18 23.30
C GLU A 137 11.48 18.30 22.57
N ASP A 138 11.49 18.53 21.26
CA ASP A 138 10.30 18.66 20.41
C ASP A 138 9.99 17.41 19.56
N ALA A 139 10.55 16.24 19.89
CA ALA A 139 10.39 14.99 19.15
C ALA A 139 8.91 14.63 18.86
N ARG A 140 8.05 14.71 19.88
CA ARG A 140 6.61 14.37 19.73
C ARG A 140 5.89 15.34 18.76
N PRO A 141 5.98 16.67 18.93
CA PRO A 141 5.51 17.63 17.92
C PRO A 141 6.10 17.42 16.52
N LEU A 142 7.40 17.12 16.42
CA LEU A 142 8.08 16.83 15.16
C LEU A 142 7.42 15.63 14.46
N PHE A 143 7.21 14.52 15.16
CA PHE A 143 6.58 13.34 14.57
C PHE A 143 5.13 13.60 14.16
N ALA A 144 4.36 14.40 14.92
CA ALA A 144 3.01 14.81 14.53
C ALA A 144 2.99 15.69 13.25
N ARG A 145 4.00 16.54 13.05
CA ARG A 145 4.18 17.31 11.80
C ARG A 145 4.50 16.36 10.64
N VAL A 146 5.39 15.38 10.84
CA VAL A 146 5.71 14.37 9.81
C VAL A 146 4.47 13.55 9.44
N PHE A 147 3.60 13.21 10.39
CA PHE A 147 2.34 12.53 10.10
C PHE A 147 1.44 13.35 9.17
N SER A 148 1.39 14.68 9.37
CA SER A 148 0.61 15.60 8.55
C SER A 148 1.18 15.69 7.13
N LEU A 149 2.51 15.80 6.99
CA LEU A 149 3.20 15.79 5.70
C LEU A 149 3.00 14.47 4.95
N LEU A 150 3.17 13.34 5.64
CA LEU A 150 2.92 12.01 5.09
C LEU A 150 1.49 11.90 4.59
N THR A 151 0.50 12.32 5.39
CA THR A 151 -0.91 12.27 5.00
C THR A 151 -1.17 13.08 3.73
N LEU A 152 -0.62 14.30 3.64
CA LEU A 152 -0.74 15.11 2.42
C LEU A 152 -0.14 14.39 1.20
N ALA A 153 1.07 13.83 1.34
CA ALA A 153 1.75 13.11 0.26
C ALA A 153 0.96 11.87 -0.18
N LEU A 154 0.52 11.03 0.77
CA LEU A 154 -0.24 9.81 0.51
C LEU A 154 -1.59 10.11 -0.16
N LEU A 155 -2.33 11.13 0.28
CA LEU A 155 -3.60 11.52 -0.35
C LEU A 155 -3.39 12.12 -1.74
N THR A 156 -2.29 12.83 -1.96
CA THR A 156 -1.94 13.37 -3.29
C THR A 156 -1.64 12.24 -4.27
N VAL A 157 -0.85 11.24 -3.84
CA VAL A 157 -0.57 10.05 -4.66
C VAL A 157 -1.83 9.23 -4.88
N PHE A 158 -2.69 9.08 -3.87
CA PHE A 158 -4.00 8.43 -3.99
C PHE A 158 -4.84 9.07 -5.11
N LEU A 159 -4.98 10.40 -5.12
CA LEU A 159 -5.74 11.10 -6.16
C LEU A 159 -5.05 10.99 -7.52
N GLY A 160 -3.73 11.21 -7.59
CA GLY A 160 -2.96 11.14 -8.83
C GLY A 160 -3.08 9.77 -9.50
N VAL A 161 -2.80 8.69 -8.78
CA VAL A 161 -2.88 7.33 -9.34
C VAL A 161 -4.32 6.96 -9.67
N SER A 162 -5.31 7.41 -8.90
CA SER A 162 -6.72 7.14 -9.20
C SER A 162 -7.21 7.85 -10.46
N PHE A 163 -6.84 9.11 -10.64
CA PHE A 163 -7.29 9.93 -11.76
C PHE A 163 -6.65 9.46 -13.06
N PHE A 164 -5.33 9.25 -13.03
CA PHE A 164 -4.57 8.84 -14.20
C PHE A 164 -4.53 7.32 -14.43
N ALA A 165 -5.34 6.53 -13.71
CA ALA A 165 -5.29 5.07 -13.80
C ALA A 165 -5.57 4.57 -15.22
N ALA A 166 -6.57 5.14 -15.91
CA ALA A 166 -6.96 4.75 -17.25
C ALA A 166 -5.89 5.11 -18.29
N GLU A 167 -5.25 6.27 -18.14
CA GLU A 167 -4.16 6.78 -18.96
C GLU A 167 -2.91 5.92 -18.78
N ILE A 168 -2.58 5.54 -17.54
CA ILE A 168 -1.43 4.69 -17.23
C ILE A 168 -1.61 3.30 -17.89
N VAL A 169 -2.79 2.70 -17.83
CA VAL A 169 -3.01 1.36 -18.42
C VAL A 169 -3.09 1.37 -19.93
N SER A 170 -3.61 2.46 -20.51
CA SER A 170 -3.76 2.62 -21.96
C SER A 170 -2.48 3.09 -22.65
N PHE A 171 -1.45 3.47 -21.88
CA PHE A 171 -0.18 3.95 -22.42
C PHE A 171 0.44 2.95 -23.39
N PRO A 172 0.64 3.32 -24.68
CA PRO A 172 1.13 2.41 -25.69
C PRO A 172 2.64 2.20 -25.55
N ILE A 173 3.05 0.95 -25.35
CA ILE A 173 4.45 0.53 -25.39
C ILE A 173 4.80 0.15 -26.84
N PRO A 174 5.83 0.77 -27.44
CA PRO A 174 6.28 0.43 -28.78
C PRO A 174 6.56 -1.07 -28.92
N GLY A 175 5.87 -1.73 -29.86
CA GLY A 175 6.04 -3.15 -30.16
C GLY A 175 5.29 -4.15 -29.27
N VAL A 176 4.59 -3.70 -28.20
CA VAL A 176 3.89 -4.61 -27.26
C VAL A 176 2.41 -4.27 -27.10
N GLY A 177 2.01 -3.03 -27.41
CA GLY A 177 0.63 -2.54 -27.21
C GLY A 177 0.46 -1.82 -25.86
N PRO A 178 -0.77 -1.67 -25.34
CA PRO A 178 -1.00 -0.97 -24.09
C PRO A 178 -0.35 -1.70 -22.90
N LEU A 179 0.07 -0.94 -21.88
CA LEU A 179 0.70 -1.47 -20.66
C LEU A 179 -0.11 -2.60 -20.03
N ILE A 180 -1.44 -2.43 -19.98
CA ILE A 180 -2.38 -3.49 -19.61
C ILE A 180 -3.40 -3.63 -20.74
N GLN A 181 -3.59 -4.85 -21.25
CA GLN A 181 -4.54 -5.10 -22.33
C GLN A 181 -5.96 -4.69 -21.92
N PRO A 182 -6.77 -4.11 -22.83
CA PRO A 182 -8.11 -3.58 -22.51
C PRO A 182 -9.03 -4.59 -21.83
N ARG A 183 -8.88 -5.88 -22.15
CA ARG A 183 -9.61 -6.95 -21.49
C ARG A 183 -9.38 -7.01 -19.98
N TYR A 184 -8.28 -6.51 -19.41
CA TYR A 184 -8.07 -6.54 -17.95
C TYR A 184 -8.54 -5.26 -17.23
N TRP A 185 -9.11 -4.30 -17.95
CA TRP A 185 -9.54 -3.00 -17.39
C TRP A 185 -10.79 -3.10 -16.50
N LEU A 186 -11.47 -4.25 -16.50
CA LEU A 186 -12.55 -4.57 -15.54
C LEU A 186 -12.13 -4.31 -14.08
N GLY A 187 -10.85 -4.47 -13.77
CA GLY A 187 -10.30 -4.23 -12.44
C GLY A 187 -10.05 -2.76 -12.09
N LEU A 188 -10.12 -1.79 -13.02
CA LEU A 188 -9.79 -0.38 -12.77
C LEU A 188 -10.52 0.22 -11.54
N PRO A 189 -11.82 -0.03 -11.32
CA PRO A 189 -12.54 0.51 -10.16
C PRO A 189 -11.98 0.05 -8.80
N VAL A 190 -11.19 -1.02 -8.77
CA VAL A 190 -10.57 -1.58 -7.56
C VAL A 190 -9.40 -0.71 -7.06
N ILE A 191 -8.75 0.03 -7.96
CA ILE A 191 -7.51 0.77 -7.67
C ILE A 191 -7.68 1.75 -6.51
N PRO A 192 -8.68 2.66 -6.49
CA PRO A 192 -8.81 3.62 -5.40
C PRO A 192 -8.96 2.93 -4.04
N VAL A 193 -9.66 1.79 -3.98
CA VAL A 193 -9.84 1.04 -2.73
C VAL A 193 -8.51 0.46 -2.23
N VAL A 194 -7.70 -0.11 -3.12
CA VAL A 194 -6.35 -0.62 -2.77
C VAL A 194 -5.44 0.53 -2.32
N LEU A 195 -5.46 1.66 -3.02
CA LEU A 195 -4.68 2.85 -2.65
C LEU A 195 -5.08 3.39 -1.27
N ALA A 196 -6.38 3.40 -0.94
CA ALA A 196 -6.84 3.77 0.39
C ALA A 196 -6.27 2.84 1.48
N GLY A 197 -6.15 1.54 1.19
CA GLY A 197 -5.44 0.60 2.06
C GLY A 197 -3.99 1.02 2.34
N PHE A 198 -3.25 1.41 1.30
CA PHE A 198 -1.88 1.90 1.47
C PHE A 198 -1.79 3.23 2.22
N VAL A 199 -2.82 4.09 2.19
CA VAL A 199 -2.86 5.30 3.05
C VAL A 199 -2.83 4.86 4.52
N PHE A 200 -3.70 3.92 4.92
CA PHE A 200 -3.70 3.37 6.27
C PHE A 200 -2.38 2.69 6.60
N GLN A 201 -1.80 1.94 5.67
CA GLN A 201 -0.50 1.31 5.88
C GLN A 201 0.63 2.33 6.13
N GLY A 202 0.63 3.45 5.40
CA GLY A 202 1.56 4.54 5.65
C GLY A 202 1.41 5.12 7.06
N TRP A 203 0.17 5.31 7.51
CA TRP A 203 -0.11 5.72 8.89
C TRP A 203 0.34 4.68 9.92
N TYR A 204 0.14 3.39 9.66
CA TYR A 204 0.64 2.30 10.51
C TYR A 204 2.16 2.39 10.68
N TYR A 205 2.93 2.58 9.60
CA TYR A 205 4.37 2.70 9.69
C TYR A 205 4.82 3.97 10.42
N HIS A 206 4.11 5.08 10.26
CA HIS A 206 4.40 6.28 11.06
C HIS A 206 4.19 6.00 12.56
N ILE A 207 3.03 5.46 12.92
CA ILE A 207 2.63 5.16 14.31
C ILE A 207 3.53 4.09 14.94
N SER A 208 4.16 3.23 14.13
CA SER A 208 5.15 2.26 14.61
C SER A 208 6.28 2.90 15.44
N ALA A 209 6.64 4.16 15.18
CA ALA A 209 7.62 4.90 15.97
C ALA A 209 7.23 4.94 17.46
N ALA A 210 5.95 5.13 17.78
CA ALA A 210 5.49 5.12 19.16
C ALA A 210 5.78 3.77 19.83
N ALA A 211 5.54 2.64 19.14
CA ALA A 211 5.82 1.31 19.65
C ALA A 211 7.31 1.04 19.88
N TYR A 212 8.18 1.52 18.97
CA TYR A 212 9.62 1.39 19.09
C TYR A 212 10.17 2.24 20.24
N LEU A 213 9.78 3.51 20.30
CA LEU A 213 10.28 4.48 21.28
C LEU A 213 9.81 4.18 22.70
N SER A 214 8.66 3.54 22.88
CA SER A 214 8.19 3.09 24.20
C SER A 214 8.54 1.63 24.53
N ASN A 215 9.41 0.96 23.76
CA ASN A 215 9.77 -0.45 23.95
C ASN A 215 8.57 -1.41 24.04
N THR A 216 7.48 -1.10 23.33
CA THR A 216 6.24 -1.90 23.32
C THR A 216 6.04 -2.61 21.98
N THR A 217 7.11 -3.16 21.43
CA THR A 217 7.13 -3.85 20.12
C THR A 217 6.18 -5.05 20.06
N LYS A 218 5.85 -5.66 21.20
CA LYS A 218 4.82 -6.71 21.31
C LYS A 218 3.47 -6.31 20.70
N TYR A 219 3.14 -5.01 20.65
CA TYR A 219 1.89 -4.55 20.07
C TYR A 219 1.84 -4.67 18.54
N PHE A 220 2.97 -4.87 17.86
CA PHE A 220 2.96 -5.22 16.44
C PHE A 220 2.23 -6.53 16.18
N VAL A 221 2.48 -7.56 17.00
CA VAL A 221 1.77 -8.84 16.89
C VAL A 221 0.27 -8.64 17.08
N HIS A 222 -0.14 -7.88 18.08
CA HIS A 222 -1.57 -7.62 18.35
C HIS A 222 -2.24 -6.86 17.20
N ALA A 223 -1.59 -5.83 16.67
CA ALA A 223 -2.08 -5.06 15.54
C ALA A 223 -2.21 -5.95 14.29
N THR A 224 -1.18 -6.70 13.93
CA THR A 224 -1.21 -7.56 12.75
C THR A 224 -2.20 -8.71 12.88
N MET A 225 -2.32 -9.33 14.06
CA MET A 225 -3.29 -10.41 14.27
C MET A 225 -4.74 -9.93 14.20
N THR A 226 -5.04 -8.74 14.73
CA THR A 226 -6.40 -8.16 14.59
C THR A 226 -6.70 -7.79 13.14
N GLY A 227 -5.71 -7.26 12.41
CA GLY A 227 -5.82 -7.00 10.98
C GLY A 227 -6.03 -8.24 10.14
N SER A 228 -5.27 -9.32 10.40
CA SER A 228 -5.39 -10.58 9.67
C SER A 228 -6.70 -11.31 9.98
N ALA A 229 -7.18 -11.24 11.22
CA ALA A 229 -8.51 -11.72 11.58
C ALA A 229 -9.61 -10.94 10.83
N ALA A 230 -9.52 -9.61 10.77
CA ALA A 230 -10.42 -8.80 9.97
C ALA A 230 -10.35 -9.16 8.47
N ALA A 231 -9.15 -9.41 7.93
CA ALA A 231 -8.97 -9.79 6.54
C ALA A 231 -9.68 -11.12 6.27
N LEU A 232 -9.42 -12.13 7.11
CA LEU A 232 -10.02 -13.44 6.98
C LEU A 232 -11.56 -13.36 7.04
N LEU A 233 -12.11 -12.66 8.04
CA LEU A 233 -13.55 -12.50 8.20
C LEU A 233 -14.17 -11.80 6.98
N LEU A 234 -13.60 -10.68 6.55
CA LEU A 234 -14.14 -9.92 5.42
C LEU A 234 -14.03 -10.69 4.11
N ASN A 235 -12.92 -11.40 3.89
CA ASN A 235 -12.75 -12.20 2.69
C ASN A 235 -13.74 -13.37 2.65
N VAL A 236 -13.89 -14.12 3.74
CA VAL A 236 -14.84 -15.24 3.81
C VAL A 236 -16.27 -14.76 3.58
N LEU A 237 -16.65 -13.63 4.16
CA LEU A 237 -18.04 -13.15 4.14
C LEU A 237 -18.42 -12.41 2.85
N PHE A 238 -17.51 -11.61 2.29
CA PHE A 238 -17.84 -10.67 1.22
C PHE A 238 -17.24 -11.00 -0.15
N VAL A 239 -16.07 -11.65 -0.24
CA VAL A 239 -15.46 -11.96 -1.56
C VAL A 239 -16.34 -12.88 -2.41
N PRO A 240 -16.94 -13.97 -1.89
CA PRO A 240 -17.86 -14.78 -2.66
C PRO A 240 -19.07 -14.01 -3.21
N ARG A 241 -19.44 -12.89 -2.57
CA ARG A 241 -20.64 -12.11 -2.90
C ARG A 241 -20.37 -10.88 -3.76
N LEU A 242 -19.22 -10.23 -3.59
CA LEU A 242 -18.89 -8.94 -4.21
C LEU A 242 -17.57 -8.98 -5.03
N GLY A 243 -16.90 -10.12 -5.08
CA GLY A 243 -15.73 -10.35 -5.90
C GLY A 243 -14.53 -9.44 -5.59
N MET A 244 -13.92 -8.89 -6.65
CA MET A 244 -12.69 -8.10 -6.63
C MET A 244 -12.81 -6.86 -5.75
N MET A 245 -13.98 -6.24 -5.71
CA MET A 245 -14.22 -5.06 -4.88
C MET A 245 -14.13 -5.39 -3.39
N ALA A 246 -14.73 -6.51 -2.98
CA ALA A 246 -14.61 -6.98 -1.59
C ALA A 246 -13.19 -7.44 -1.25
N ALA A 247 -12.47 -8.06 -2.19
CA ALA A 247 -11.08 -8.45 -2.00
C ALA A 247 -10.18 -7.24 -1.68
N ALA A 248 -10.30 -6.15 -2.44
CA ALA A 248 -9.57 -4.92 -2.16
C ALA A 248 -10.05 -4.24 -0.87
N ALA A 249 -11.36 -4.16 -0.65
CA ALA A 249 -11.92 -3.52 0.54
C ALA A 249 -11.51 -4.27 1.82
N ALA A 250 -11.47 -5.60 1.80
CA ALA A 250 -11.03 -6.41 2.93
C ALA A 250 -9.58 -6.08 3.32
N THR A 251 -8.69 -5.95 2.33
CA THR A 251 -7.29 -5.54 2.56
C THR A 251 -7.20 -4.14 3.17
N ALA A 252 -7.93 -3.18 2.58
CA ALA A 252 -7.90 -1.80 3.04
C ALA A 252 -8.43 -1.64 4.47
N VAL A 253 -9.54 -2.31 4.79
CA VAL A 253 -10.13 -2.32 6.13
C VAL A 253 -9.19 -3.02 7.11
N SER A 254 -8.51 -4.09 6.73
CA SER A 254 -7.50 -4.74 7.56
C SER A 254 -6.36 -3.80 7.93
N TYR A 255 -5.81 -3.04 6.97
CA TYR A 255 -4.78 -2.04 7.29
C TYR A 255 -5.31 -0.92 8.18
N ALA A 256 -6.57 -0.49 8.00
CA ALA A 256 -7.21 0.46 8.90
C ALA A 256 -7.29 -0.10 10.33
N VAL A 257 -7.77 -1.35 10.49
CA VAL A 257 -7.84 -2.05 11.79
C VAL A 257 -6.46 -2.18 12.42
N MET A 258 -5.43 -2.59 11.67
CA MET A 258 -4.05 -2.66 12.16
C MET A 258 -3.58 -1.31 12.69
N THR A 259 -3.82 -0.24 11.94
CA THR A 259 -3.42 1.13 12.29
C THR A 259 -4.12 1.61 13.55
N ILE A 260 -5.43 1.43 13.63
CA ILE A 260 -6.26 1.85 14.78
C ILE A 260 -5.85 1.07 16.03
N THR A 261 -5.67 -0.26 15.93
CA THR A 261 -5.23 -1.10 17.04
C THR A 261 -3.86 -0.66 17.54
N LEU A 262 -2.88 -0.48 16.65
CA LEU A 262 -1.53 -0.06 17.04
C LEU A 262 -1.56 1.32 17.72
N TYR A 263 -2.32 2.27 17.16
CA TYR A 263 -2.48 3.60 17.75
C TYR A 263 -3.11 3.53 19.14
N ALA A 264 -4.21 2.79 19.30
CA ALA A 264 -4.92 2.66 20.57
C ALA A 264 -4.06 2.05 21.68
N LEU A 265 -3.22 1.05 21.34
CA LEU A 265 -2.34 0.38 22.28
C LEU A 265 -1.10 1.21 22.65
N THR A 266 -0.53 1.94 21.70
CA THR A 266 0.71 2.70 21.90
C THR A 266 0.48 4.11 22.46
N ARG A 267 -0.68 4.73 22.24
CA ARG A 267 -0.95 6.12 22.67
C ARG A 267 -0.78 6.36 24.17
N ARG A 268 -0.98 5.34 25.01
CA ARG A 268 -0.81 5.45 26.48
C ARG A 268 0.65 5.55 26.87
N ALA A 269 1.54 4.91 26.11
CA ALA A 269 2.97 4.87 26.37
C ALA A 269 3.71 6.03 25.69
N TYR A 270 3.33 6.36 24.46
CA TYR A 270 3.92 7.46 23.69
C TYR A 270 2.83 8.23 22.93
N ALA A 271 2.31 9.30 23.54
CA ALA A 271 1.26 10.13 22.96
C ALA A 271 1.85 11.18 21.99
N MET A 272 1.61 11.00 20.69
CA MET A 272 1.90 12.02 19.69
C MET A 272 0.73 13.00 19.57
N PRO A 273 0.95 14.33 19.58
CA PRO A 273 -0.09 15.34 19.47
C PRO A 273 -0.60 15.49 18.02
N ILE A 274 -1.16 14.42 17.47
CA ILE A 274 -1.72 14.40 16.12
C ILE A 274 -3.04 15.18 16.10
N ARG A 275 -3.17 16.13 15.17
CA ARG A 275 -4.37 16.95 14.97
C ARG A 275 -5.41 16.19 14.13
N PHE A 276 -6.05 15.18 14.72
CA PHE A 276 -6.98 14.29 14.00
C PHE A 276 -8.11 15.01 13.25
N GLY A 277 -8.64 16.11 13.78
CA GLY A 277 -9.66 16.91 13.08
C GLY A 277 -9.16 17.45 11.73
N ARG A 278 -7.89 17.87 11.65
CA ARG A 278 -7.28 18.35 10.40
C ARG A 278 -6.97 17.21 9.43
N VAL A 279 -6.54 16.07 9.96
CA VAL A 279 -6.32 14.84 9.18
C VAL A 279 -7.66 14.38 8.56
N ALA A 280 -8.72 14.29 9.37
CA ALA A 280 -10.05 13.92 8.91
C ALA A 280 -10.58 14.91 7.87
N ALA A 281 -10.37 16.22 8.05
CA ALA A 281 -10.75 17.22 7.06
C ALA A 281 -9.98 17.08 5.74
N ALA A 282 -8.68 16.75 5.76
CA ALA A 282 -7.91 16.48 4.56
C ALA A 282 -8.35 15.20 3.83
N VAL A 283 -8.68 14.14 4.57
CA VAL A 283 -9.27 12.92 4.01
C VAL A 283 -10.64 13.20 3.40
N ALA A 284 -11.50 13.96 4.10
CA ALA A 284 -12.80 14.37 3.57
C ALA A 284 -12.67 15.22 2.29
N ALA A 285 -11.69 16.13 2.23
CA ALA A 285 -11.38 16.88 1.02
C ALA A 285 -10.94 15.96 -0.13
N ALA A 286 -10.11 14.95 0.14
CA ALA A 286 -9.70 13.97 -0.87
C ALA A 286 -10.90 13.15 -1.37
N CYS A 287 -11.77 12.69 -0.47
CA CYS A 287 -12.99 11.98 -0.83
C CYS A 287 -13.94 12.85 -1.67
N ALA A 288 -14.09 14.14 -1.32
CA ALA A 288 -14.92 15.07 -2.07
C ALA A 288 -14.36 15.32 -3.49
N VAL A 289 -13.05 15.53 -3.62
CA VAL A 289 -12.39 15.70 -4.92
C VAL A 289 -12.51 14.44 -5.77
N PHE A 290 -12.33 13.26 -5.17
CA PHE A 290 -12.53 11.98 -5.83
C PHE A 290 -13.99 11.77 -6.28
N ALA A 291 -14.97 12.14 -5.45
CA ALA A 291 -16.39 12.06 -5.79
C ALA A 291 -16.77 13.00 -6.95
N VAL A 292 -16.21 14.22 -6.97
CA VAL A 292 -16.40 15.15 -8.10
C VAL A 292 -15.85 14.53 -9.40
N TRP A 293 -14.63 13.98 -9.36
CA TRP A 293 -14.04 13.31 -10.52
C TRP A 293 -14.81 12.07 -10.99
N SER A 294 -15.34 11.28 -10.04
CA SER A 294 -16.08 10.06 -10.37
C SER A 294 -17.48 10.35 -10.94
N VAL A 295 -18.15 11.41 -10.48
CA VAL A 295 -19.53 11.74 -10.90
C VAL A 295 -19.58 12.58 -12.17
N PHE A 296 -18.62 13.50 -12.38
CA PHE A 296 -18.67 14.45 -13.50
C PHE A 296 -17.68 14.05 -14.62
N PRO A 297 -18.14 13.50 -15.76
CA PRO A 297 -17.24 13.12 -16.86
C PRO A 297 -16.49 14.31 -17.47
N THR A 298 -17.05 15.53 -17.39
CA THR A 298 -16.44 16.76 -17.89
C THR A 298 -15.12 17.12 -17.22
N VAL A 299 -14.85 16.62 -16.00
CA VAL A 299 -13.57 16.86 -15.32
C VAL A 299 -12.53 15.77 -15.56
N ARG A 300 -12.87 14.71 -16.31
CA ARG A 300 -11.95 13.61 -16.68
C ARG A 300 -11.12 14.00 -17.91
N THR A 301 -10.42 15.12 -17.78
CA THR A 301 -9.45 15.59 -18.76
C THR A 301 -8.13 15.84 -18.04
N LEU A 302 -7.01 15.58 -18.71
CA LEU A 302 -5.67 15.70 -18.13
C LEU A 302 -5.44 17.07 -17.45
N TRP A 303 -5.94 18.14 -18.05
CA TRP A 303 -5.85 19.49 -17.49
C TRP A 303 -6.72 19.67 -16.24
N ALA A 304 -7.99 19.25 -16.28
CA ALA A 304 -8.90 19.37 -15.15
C ALA A 304 -8.43 18.51 -13.96
N GLU A 305 -7.94 17.30 -14.21
CA GLU A 305 -7.40 16.41 -13.18
C GLU A 305 -6.17 17.00 -12.50
N THR A 306 -5.24 17.55 -13.30
CA THR A 306 -4.05 18.23 -12.77
C THR A 306 -4.44 19.44 -11.92
N LEU A 307 -5.42 20.24 -12.35
CA LEU A 307 -5.93 21.38 -11.59
C LEU A 307 -6.64 20.96 -10.30
N LEU A 308 -7.42 19.88 -10.33
CA LEU A 308 -8.09 19.32 -9.14
C LEU A 308 -7.06 18.85 -8.11
N ILE A 309 -6.02 18.14 -8.54
CA ILE A 309 -4.93 17.69 -7.65
C ILE A 309 -4.17 18.88 -7.09
N ALA A 310 -3.80 19.86 -7.92
CA ALA A 310 -3.11 21.07 -7.46
C ALA A 310 -3.95 21.85 -6.44
N GLY A 311 -5.25 22.03 -6.72
CA GLY A 311 -6.22 22.65 -5.80
C GLY A 311 -6.33 21.89 -4.48
N PHE A 312 -6.44 20.55 -4.55
CA PHE A 312 -6.43 19.69 -3.37
C PHE A 312 -5.18 19.86 -2.53
N VAL A 313 -3.99 19.86 -3.15
CA VAL A 313 -2.71 20.02 -2.43
C VAL A 313 -2.66 21.36 -1.69
N VAL A 314 -3.07 22.44 -2.34
CA VAL A 314 -3.09 23.78 -1.72
C VAL A 314 -4.05 23.83 -0.54
N VAL A 315 -5.30 23.36 -0.71
CA VAL A 315 -6.32 23.35 0.34
C VAL A 315 -5.89 22.46 1.50
N SER A 316 -5.46 21.23 1.23
CA SER A 316 -5.05 20.27 2.25
C SER A 316 -3.77 20.68 2.97
N ALA A 317 -2.82 21.33 2.29
CA ALA A 317 -1.64 21.90 2.95
C ALA A 317 -2.02 23.00 3.96
N ARG A 318 -3.03 23.82 3.65
CA ARG A 318 -3.58 24.81 4.60
C ARG A 318 -4.30 24.15 5.77
N ILE A 319 -5.16 23.16 5.50
CA ILE A 319 -5.89 22.41 6.53
C ILE A 319 -4.93 21.74 7.50
N LEU A 320 -3.90 21.05 6.97
CA LEU A 320 -2.92 20.32 7.75
C LEU A 320 -1.85 21.23 8.37
N ASP A 321 -1.85 22.53 8.02
CA ASP A 321 -0.87 23.53 8.44
C ASP A 321 0.57 23.05 8.13
N VAL A 322 0.72 22.56 6.90
CA VAL A 322 1.96 22.15 6.29
C VAL A 322 2.48 23.33 5.47
N ARG A 323 3.57 23.94 5.94
CA ARG A 323 4.28 24.98 5.19
C ARG A 323 5.11 24.33 4.09
N ILE A 324 4.54 24.24 2.88
CA ILE A 324 5.23 23.68 1.70
C ILE A 324 6.59 24.36 1.48
N GLY A 325 6.65 25.70 1.66
CA GLY A 325 7.88 26.48 1.47
C GLY A 325 9.02 26.19 2.45
N SER A 326 8.76 25.70 3.66
CA SER A 326 9.81 25.27 4.60
C SER A 326 10.20 23.81 4.39
N ALA A 327 9.26 22.96 3.95
CA ALA A 327 9.55 21.57 3.60
C ALA A 327 10.49 21.46 2.38
N VAL A 328 10.30 22.31 1.37
CA VAL A 328 11.19 22.39 0.20
C VAL A 328 12.58 22.91 0.57
N ARG A 329 12.68 23.92 1.45
CA ARG A 329 13.98 24.42 1.94
C ARG A 329 14.79 23.39 2.72
N LEU A 330 14.12 22.47 3.41
CA LEU A 330 14.77 21.37 4.13
C LEU A 330 15.37 20.30 3.20
N LEU A 331 14.87 20.20 1.97
CA LEU A 331 15.31 19.24 0.94
C LEU A 331 16.38 19.82 0.00
N LEU A 332 16.60 21.13 0.04
CA LEU A 332 17.66 21.79 -0.71
C LEU A 332 18.95 21.82 0.13
N PRO A 333 20.11 21.40 -0.43
CA PRO A 333 21.37 21.49 0.30
C PRO A 333 21.69 22.98 0.55
N GLY A 334 21.64 23.40 1.83
CA GLY A 334 21.94 24.78 2.27
C GLY A 334 20.84 25.47 3.10
N GLY A 335 19.68 24.85 3.33
CA GLY A 335 18.55 25.50 4.04
C GLY A 335 18.67 25.66 5.56
N ARG A 336 19.86 25.49 6.16
CA ARG A 336 20.06 25.54 7.62
C ARG A 336 20.41 26.92 8.20
N ASP A 337 20.59 27.95 7.37
CA ASP A 337 21.04 29.26 7.87
C ASP A 337 19.90 30.30 7.87
N GLY A 338 19.30 30.49 9.05
CA GLY A 338 18.41 31.62 9.35
C GLY A 338 17.88 31.56 10.79
N PRO A 339 18.21 32.54 11.67
CA PRO A 339 17.77 32.57 13.07
C PRO A 339 16.28 32.94 13.21
N PRO A 340 15.66 32.71 14.40
CA PRO A 340 14.23 32.45 14.57
C PRO A 340 13.26 33.60 14.29
#